data_AF-A0A6V7JW70-F1
#
_entry.id   AF-A0A6V7JW70-F1
#
_cell.length_a   1.000
_cell.length_b   1.000
_cell.length_c   1.000
_cell.angle_alpha   90.00
_cell.angle_beta   90.00
_cell.angle_gamma   90.00
#
_symmetry.space_group_name_H-M   'P 1'
#
loop_
_entity.id
_entity.type
_entity.pdbx_description
1 polymer ?
#
loop_
_entity_poly.entity_id
_entity_poly.type
_entity_poly.pdbx_seq_one_letter_code
_entity_poly.pdbx_strand_id
1 'polypeptide(L)' 'LPDPFAKVTVDGSGQCHSTDTCKATLDPKWNQHYD' A
#
# COMPACT_ATOMS: atom_id res chain seq x y z
N LEU A 1 12.35 -4.76 -12.93
CA LEU A 1 11.10 -5.18 -12.25
C LEU A 1 10.60 -3.98 -11.46
N PRO A 2 9.29 -3.73 -11.38
CA PRO A 2 8.77 -2.57 -10.65
C PRO A 2 8.88 -2.76 -9.13
N ASP A 3 8.73 -1.65 -8.41
CA ASP A 3 8.71 -1.59 -6.95
C ASP A 3 7.31 -1.19 -6.46
N PRO A 4 6.32 -2.10 -6.43
CA PRO A 4 4.93 -1.77 -6.09
C PRO A 4 4.74 -1.40 -4.61
N PHE A 5 3.81 -0.47 -4.37
CA PHE A 5 3.22 -0.16 -3.07
C PHE A 5 1.72 0.13 -3.26
N ALA A 6 0.93 0.01 -2.19
CA ALA A 6 -0.49 0.35 -2.19
C ALA A 6 -0.77 1.58 -1.32
N LYS A 7 -1.68 2.44 -1.76
CA LYS A 7 -2.16 3.61 -1.01
C LYS A 7 -3.66 3.50 -0.83
N VAL A 8 -4.13 3.69 0.41
CA VAL A 8 -5.54 3.66 0.78
C VAL A 8 -5.93 5.04 1.26
N THR A 9 -6.99 5.59 0.69
CA THR A 9 -7.57 6.87 1.12
C THR A 9 -9.05 6.63 1.43
N VAL A 10 -9.54 7.18 2.54
CA VAL A 10 -10.96 7.12 2.90
C VAL A 10 -11.60 8.48 2.65
N ASP A 11 -12.42 8.53 1.61
CA ASP A 11 -13.13 9.74 1.24
C ASP A 11 -14.15 10.11 2.33
N GLY A 12 -14.14 11.39 2.72
CA GLY A 12 -15.03 11.92 3.76
C GLY A 12 -14.46 11.89 5.19
N SER A 13 -13.53 10.98 5.51
CA SER A 13 -12.77 11.03 6.79
C SER A 13 -11.43 11.74 6.65
N GLY A 14 -10.89 11.80 5.43
CA GLY A 14 -9.57 12.38 5.15
C GLY A 14 -8.41 11.48 5.56
N GLN A 15 -8.67 10.25 6.00
CA GLN A 15 -7.62 9.29 6.34
C GLN A 15 -6.88 8.82 5.08
N CYS A 16 -5.56 8.68 5.20
CA CYS A 16 -4.69 8.30 4.10
C CYS A 16 -3.52 7.46 4.64
N HIS A 17 -3.42 6.22 4.16
CA HIS A 17 -2.40 5.24 4.55
C HIS A 17 -1.66 4.71 3.33
N SER A 18 -0.42 4.26 3.51
CA SER A 18 0.38 3.66 2.44
C SER A 18 1.18 2.49 2.99
N THR A 19 1.27 1.42 2.19
CA THR A 19 2.04 0.23 2.53
C THR A 19 3.52 0.44 2.27
N ASP A 20 4.34 -0.45 2.83
CA ASP A 20 5.75 -0.54 2.46
C ASP A 20 5.93 -0.89 0.98
N THR A 21 7.07 -0.51 0.39
CA THR A 21 7.38 -0.80 -1.00
C THR A 21 8.01 -2.19 -1.13
N CYS A 22 7.41 -3.07 -1.94
CA CYS A 22 8.02 -4.36 -2.27
C CYS A 22 8.99 -4.18 -3.45
N LYS A 23 10.26 -4.53 -3.27
CA LYS A 23 11.27 -4.32 -4.31
C LYS A 23 11.25 -5.39 -5.39
N ALA A 24 11.36 -4.97 -6.64
CA ALA A 24 11.61 -5.78 -7.82
C ALA A 24 10.71 -7.02 -7.94
N THR A 25 9.40 -6.88 -7.67
CA THR A 25 8.44 -7.98 -7.72
C THR A 25 7.20 -7.63 -8.54
N LEU A 26 6.60 -8.65 -9.17
CA LEU A 26 5.30 -8.56 -9.84
C LEU A 26 4.15 -9.16 -9.00
N ASP A 27 4.47 -9.82 -7.87
CA ASP A 27 3.50 -10.36 -6.91
C ASP A 27 3.83 -9.86 -5.49
N PRO A 28 3.54 -8.59 -5.16
CA PRO A 28 3.81 -8.04 -3.84
C PRO A 28 2.91 -8.64 -2.76
N LYS A 29 3.46 -8.86 -1.57
CA LYS A 29 2.72 -9.27 -0.35
C LYS A 29 3.02 -8.27 0.77
N TRP A 30 2.04 -7.44 1.12
CA TRP A 30 2.19 -6.45 2.20
C TRP A 30 1.71 -6.96 3.56
N ASN A 31 0.58 -7.68 3.61
CA ASN A 31 -0.04 -8.18 4.85
C ASN A 31 -0.18 -7.09 5.94
N GLN A 32 -0.46 -5.85 5.54
CA GLN A 32 -0.52 -4.67 6.39
C GLN A 32 -1.98 -4.25 6.58
N HIS A 33 -2.37 -3.95 7.82
CA HIS A 33 -3.74 -3.56 8.21
C HIS A 33 -3.74 -2.14 8.78
N TYR A 34 -4.78 -1.37 8.49
CA TYR A 34 -5.01 -0.02 9.00
C TYR A 34 -6.44 0.07 9.52
N ASP A 35 -6.62 0.51 10.77
CA ASP A 35 -7.92 0.73 11.44
C ASP A 35 -8.50 2.12 11.18
#